data_AF-A0A315XG52-F1
#
_entry.id   AF-A0A315XG52-F1
#
_cell.length_a   1.000
_cell.length_b   1.000
_cell.length_c   1.000
_cell.angle_alpha   90.00
_cell.angle_beta   90.00
_cell.angle_gamma   90.00
#
_symmetry.space_group_name_H-M   'P 1'
#
loop_
_entity.id
_entity.type
_entity.pdbx_description
1 polymer ?
#
loop_
_entity_poly.entity_id
_entity_poly.type
_entity_poly.pdbx_seq_one_letter_code
_entity_poly.pdbx_strand_id
1 'polypeptide(L)'
;MDNDTTNKQLEKQKDKSLENLERMLEKLPENARKPILDLINKRKVELGLLKSELKPLGYKLKKGNVKPKPKPQTKQSMESLRKIAGNIGRVKEPVETNFHDVDVKDEPLKKEKKAIEEVDSYKY
;
A
#
# COMPACT_ATOMS: atom_id res chain seq x y z
N MET A 1 -4.63 19.89 9.34
CA MET A 1 -5.57 18.80 9.71
C MET A 1 -6.69 18.81 8.67
N ASP A 2 -6.42 18.57 7.38
CA ASP A 2 -7.41 18.97 6.34
C ASP A 2 -7.43 18.09 5.06
N ASN A 3 -6.68 16.98 5.01
CA ASN A 3 -6.62 16.13 3.80
C ASN A 3 -7.82 15.17 3.65
N ASP A 4 -8.54 14.88 4.74
CA ASP A 4 -9.64 13.90 4.72
C ASP A 4 -10.98 14.52 4.28
N THR A 5 -11.19 15.81 4.55
CA THR A 5 -12.42 16.54 4.18
C THR A 5 -12.45 16.92 2.70
N THR A 6 -11.31 17.35 2.15
CA THR A 6 -11.15 17.63 0.72
C THR A 6 -11.33 16.39 -0.13
N ASN A 7 -10.73 15.25 0.27
CA ASN A 7 -10.91 13.99 -0.45
C ASN A 7 -12.36 13.50 -0.44
N LYS A 8 -13.06 13.59 0.69
CA LYS A 8 -14.49 13.22 0.77
C LYS A 8 -15.41 14.10 -0.10
N GLN A 9 -15.09 15.38 -0.25
CA GLN A 9 -15.84 16.25 -1.17
C GLN A 9 -15.57 15.89 -2.63
N LEU A 10 -14.32 15.55 -2.97
CA LEU A 10 -13.91 15.14 -4.32
C LEU A 10 -14.56 13.82 -4.75
N GLU A 11 -14.67 12.84 -3.84
CA GLU A 11 -15.36 11.58 -4.08
C GLU A 11 -16.85 11.79 -4.40
N LYS A 12 -17.54 12.59 -3.58
CA LYS A 12 -18.97 12.93 -3.82
C LYS A 12 -19.22 13.64 -5.16
N GLN A 13 -18.24 14.38 -5.69
CA GLN A 13 -18.37 15.02 -6.99
C GLN A 13 -18.22 14.02 -8.15
N LYS A 14 -17.33 13.02 -8.01
CA LYS A 14 -17.17 11.96 -9.00
C LYS A 14 -18.45 11.15 -9.16
N ASP A 15 -19.14 10.87 -8.05
CA ASP A 15 -20.43 10.16 -8.05
C ASP A 15 -21.48 10.89 -8.88
N LYS A 16 -21.61 12.21 -8.70
CA LYS A 16 -22.56 13.05 -9.45
C LYS A 16 -22.26 13.09 -10.95
N SER A 17 -20.99 13.11 -11.33
CA SER A 17 -20.60 13.15 -12.74
C SER A 17 -21.03 11.88 -13.49
N LEU A 18 -20.87 10.72 -12.86
CA LEU A 18 -21.26 9.43 -13.44
C LEU A 18 -22.78 9.29 -13.52
N GLU A 19 -23.51 9.77 -12.52
CA GLU A 19 -24.98 9.77 -12.52
C GLU A 19 -25.55 10.65 -13.65
N ASN A 20 -24.96 11.83 -13.86
CA ASN A 20 -25.36 12.71 -14.96
C ASN A 20 -25.11 12.07 -16.33
N LEU A 21 -23.99 11.36 -16.49
CA LEU A 21 -23.70 10.62 -17.73
C LEU A 21 -24.74 9.52 -17.97
N GLU A 22 -25.16 8.78 -16.94
CA GLU A 22 -26.21 7.77 -17.07
C GLU A 22 -27.54 8.37 -17.53
N ARG A 23 -27.93 9.53 -17.00
CA ARG A 23 -29.14 10.26 -17.43
C ARG A 23 -29.05 10.74 -18.88
N MET A 24 -27.86 11.17 -19.33
CA MET A 24 -27.66 11.55 -20.72
C MET A 24 -27.79 10.36 -21.68
N LEU A 25 -27.38 9.18 -21.24
CA LEU A 25 -27.44 7.95 -22.01
C LEU A 25 -28.85 7.37 -22.18
N GLU A 26 -29.82 7.76 -21.34
CA GLU A 26 -31.21 7.30 -21.46
C GLU A 26 -31.87 7.70 -22.79
N LYS A 27 -31.40 8.78 -23.42
CA LYS A 27 -31.93 9.28 -24.70
C LYS A 27 -31.39 8.52 -25.92
N LEU A 28 -30.39 7.67 -25.74
CA LEU A 28 -29.75 6.92 -26.82
C LEU A 28 -30.41 5.55 -27.04
N PRO A 29 -30.39 5.03 -28.27
CA PRO A 29 -30.85 3.67 -28.56
C PRO A 29 -29.99 2.63 -27.84
N GLU A 30 -30.60 1.50 -27.45
CA GLU A 30 -29.97 0.48 -26.59
C GLU A 30 -28.63 -0.04 -27.11
N ASN A 31 -28.48 -0.17 -28.43
CA ASN A 31 -27.25 -0.64 -29.07
C ASN A 31 -26.06 0.31 -28.85
N ALA A 32 -26.30 1.62 -28.86
CA ALA A 32 -25.27 2.62 -28.59
C ALA A 32 -25.08 2.81 -27.08
N ARG A 33 -26.14 2.61 -26.30
CA ARG A 33 -26.16 2.80 -24.84
C ARG A 33 -25.35 1.73 -24.11
N LYS A 34 -25.50 0.45 -24.48
CA LYS A 34 -24.84 -0.70 -23.81
C LYS A 34 -23.32 -0.55 -23.63
N PRO A 35 -22.51 -0.31 -24.68
CA PRO A 35 -21.06 -0.24 -24.52
C PRO A 35 -20.62 0.91 -23.61
N ILE A 36 -21.36 2.02 -23.60
CA ILE A 36 -21.04 3.17 -22.76
C ILE A 36 -21.45 2.91 -21.31
N LEU A 37 -22.59 2.25 -21.08
CA LEU A 37 -22.99 1.79 -19.74
C LEU A 37 -21.97 0.81 -19.15
N ASP A 38 -21.45 -0.12 -19.94
CA ASP A 38 -20.42 -1.06 -19.48
C ASP A 38 -19.14 -0.35 -19.04
N LEU A 39 -18.73 0.70 -19.76
CA LEU A 39 -17.60 1.56 -19.39
C LEU A 39 -17.88 2.31 -18.07
N ILE A 40 -19.07 2.87 -17.89
CA ILE A 40 -19.47 3.55 -16.64
C ILE A 40 -19.44 2.55 -15.47
N ASN A 41 -19.99 1.35 -15.66
CA ASN A 41 -20.01 0.32 -14.63
C ASN A 41 -18.60 -0.13 -14.23
N LYS A 42 -17.69 -0.34 -15.19
CA LYS A 42 -16.27 -0.61 -14.91
C LYS A 42 -15.65 0.50 -14.08
N ARG A 43 -15.89 1.77 -14.44
CA ARG A 43 -15.36 2.90 -13.69
C ARG A 43 -15.95 3.01 -12.28
N LYS A 44 -17.24 2.71 -12.09
CA LYS A 44 -17.86 2.65 -10.77
C LYS A 44 -17.26 1.55 -9.90
N VAL A 45 -16.90 0.40 -10.48
CA VAL A 45 -16.18 -0.66 -9.77
C VAL A 45 -14.79 -0.20 -9.34
N GLU A 46 -14.02 0.43 -10.24
CA GLU A 46 -12.69 0.97 -9.91
C GLU A 46 -12.72 2.03 -8.80
N LEU A 47 -13.77 2.85 -8.77
CA LEU A 47 -13.99 3.85 -7.73
C LEU A 47 -14.58 3.27 -6.44
N GLY A 48 -14.89 1.96 -6.40
CA GLY A 48 -15.49 1.30 -5.23
C GLY A 48 -16.96 1.63 -4.99
N LEU A 49 -17.63 2.28 -5.96
CA LEU A 49 -19.04 2.65 -5.89
C LEU A 49 -19.97 1.48 -6.25
N LEU A 50 -19.48 0.53 -7.05
CA LEU A 50 -20.17 -0.68 -7.43
C LEU A 50 -19.36 -1.91 -7.02
N LYS A 51 -20.04 -2.96 -6.57
CA LYS A 51 -19.38 -4.26 -6.33
C LYS A 51 -19.09 -4.94 -7.67
N SER A 52 -17.87 -5.40 -7.85
CA SER A 52 -17.54 -6.24 -9.01
C SER A 52 -18.25 -7.60 -8.90
N GLU A 53 -18.85 -8.06 -9.99
CA GLU A 53 -19.34 -9.45 -10.10
C GLU A 53 -18.20 -10.46 -10.19
N LEU A 54 -17.02 -9.99 -10.63
CA LEU A 54 -15.81 -10.80 -10.68
C LEU A 54 -15.40 -11.21 -9.26
N LYS A 55 -15.10 -12.51 -9.10
CA LYS A 55 -14.52 -13.02 -7.86
C LYS A 55 -13.19 -12.29 -7.62
N PRO A 56 -12.90 -11.87 -6.37
CA PRO A 56 -11.64 -11.22 -6.06
C PRO A 56 -10.49 -12.15 -6.44
N LEU A 57 -9.73 -11.77 -7.45
CA LEU A 57 -8.53 -12.47 -7.90
C LEU A 57 -7.44 -12.24 -6.85
N GLY A 58 -7.14 -13.28 -6.07
CA GLY A 58 -6.09 -13.25 -5.07
C GLY A 58 -6.23 -14.35 -4.03
N TYR A 59 -5.10 -14.83 -3.50
CA TYR A 59 -5.11 -15.76 -2.38
C TYR A 59 -5.56 -15.02 -1.12
N LYS A 60 -6.73 -15.39 -0.58
CA LYS A 60 -7.13 -14.94 0.76
C LYS A 60 -6.24 -15.66 1.77
N LEU A 61 -5.35 -14.94 2.44
CA LEU A 61 -4.62 -15.49 3.58
C LEU A 61 -5.63 -15.97 4.62
N LYS A 62 -5.51 -17.23 5.03
CA LYS A 62 -6.32 -17.76 6.14
C LYS A 62 -6.01 -16.90 7.36
N LYS A 63 -7.03 -16.20 7.89
CA LYS A 63 -6.90 -15.49 9.15
C LYS A 63 -6.48 -16.53 10.20
N GLY A 64 -5.39 -16.28 10.91
CA GLY A 64 -5.01 -17.12 12.03
C GLY A 64 -6.16 -17.16 13.02
N ASN A 65 -6.63 -18.36 13.38
CA ASN A 65 -7.70 -18.54 14.38
C ASN A 65 -7.26 -18.11 15.80
N VAL A 66 -5.98 -17.77 15.95
CA VAL A 66 -5.39 -17.38 17.22
C VAL A 66 -5.38 -15.86 17.30
N LYS A 67 -6.14 -15.31 18.25
CA LYS A 67 -6.01 -13.90 18.64
C LYS A 67 -4.53 -13.65 18.97
N PRO A 68 -3.86 -12.69 18.31
CA PRO A 68 -2.47 -12.39 18.63
C PRO A 68 -2.39 -12.00 20.10
N LYS A 69 -1.72 -12.82 20.91
CA LYS A 69 -1.46 -12.48 22.30
C LYS A 69 -0.40 -11.37 22.30
N PRO A 70 -0.62 -10.23 22.99
CA PRO A 70 0.42 -9.25 23.14
C PRO A 70 1.63 -9.91 23.80
N LYS A 71 2.81 -9.76 23.20
CA LYS A 71 4.05 -10.26 23.79
C LYS A 71 4.25 -9.54 25.13
N PRO A 72 4.56 -10.25 26.23
CA PRO A 72 4.84 -9.59 27.50
C PRO A 72 6.04 -8.65 27.31
N GLN A 73 5.92 -7.42 27.80
CA GLN A 73 7.03 -6.46 27.76
C GLN A 73 8.15 -6.98 28.65
N THR A 74 9.32 -7.20 28.06
CA THR A 74 10.50 -7.62 28.82
C THR A 74 11.09 -6.42 29.56
N LYS A 75 11.78 -6.67 30.68
CA LYS A 75 12.49 -5.62 31.45
C LYS A 75 13.44 -4.81 30.56
N GLN A 76 14.11 -5.47 29.61
CA GLN A 76 14.98 -4.84 28.62
C GLN A 76 14.23 -3.88 27.68
N SER A 77 13.02 -4.24 27.22
CA SER A 77 12.21 -3.35 26.38
C SER A 77 11.77 -2.10 27.13
N MET A 78 11.42 -2.25 28.41
CA MET A 78 11.02 -1.13 29.27
C MET A 78 12.19 -0.20 29.60
N GLU A 79 13.37 -0.74 29.82
CA GLU A 79 14.58 0.05 30.03
C GLU A 79 14.96 0.84 28.76
N SER A 80 14.82 0.22 27.59
CA SER A 80 15.06 0.87 26.30
C SER A 80 14.08 2.02 26.07
N LEU A 81 12.78 1.81 26.36
CA LEU A 81 11.77 2.86 26.27
C LEU A 81 12.06 4.02 27.24
N ARG A 82 12.54 3.74 28.46
CA ARG A 82 12.96 4.78 29.42
C ARG A 82 14.16 5.58 28.92
N LYS A 83 15.17 4.93 28.32
CA LYS A 83 16.33 5.60 27.72
C LYS A 83 15.92 6.50 26.56
N ILE A 84 15.01 6.03 25.70
CA ILE A 84 14.47 6.82 24.59
C ILE A 84 13.70 8.03 25.14
N ALA A 85 12.76 7.82 26.07
CA ALA A 85 11.96 8.89 26.67
C ALA A 85 12.83 9.96 27.36
N GLY A 86 13.93 9.57 28.00
CA GLY A 86 14.87 10.51 28.62
C GLY A 86 15.66 11.37 27.61
N ASN A 87 15.72 10.96 26.35
CA ASN A 87 16.43 11.66 25.27
C ASN A 87 15.49 12.46 24.36
N ILE A 88 14.18 12.25 24.42
CA ILE A 88 13.21 13.05 23.66
C ILE A 88 13.29 14.51 24.14
N GLY A 89 13.51 15.45 23.21
CA GLY A 89 13.60 16.88 23.49
C GLY A 89 14.96 17.38 23.97
N ARG A 90 15.97 16.50 24.12
CA ARG A 90 17.35 16.90 24.41
C ARG A 90 18.15 16.99 23.11
N VAL A 91 18.39 18.22 22.63
CA VAL A 91 19.37 18.47 21.57
C VAL A 91 20.75 18.40 22.22
N LYS A 92 21.50 17.32 21.94
CA LYS A 92 22.94 17.28 22.25
C LYS A 92 23.67 17.91 21.08
N GLU A 93 24.62 18.78 21.36
CA GLU A 93 25.56 19.29 20.36
C GLU A 93 26.21 18.09 19.65
N PRO A 94 26.40 18.15 18.32
CA PRO A 94 27.09 17.09 17.61
C PRO A 94 28.49 16.96 18.19
N VAL A 95 28.74 15.83 18.87
CA VAL A 95 30.10 15.42 19.21
C VAL A 95 30.85 15.32 17.88
N GLU A 96 31.95 16.06 17.74
CA GLU A 96 32.81 16.02 16.57
C GLU A 96 33.15 14.55 16.25
N THR A 97 32.42 13.98 15.29
CA THR A 97 32.78 12.70 14.71
C THR A 97 34.00 12.99 13.86
N ASN A 98 35.16 12.55 14.32
CA ASN A 98 36.37 12.52 13.49
C ASN A 98 36.07 11.66 12.26
N PHE A 99 35.63 12.31 11.18
CA PHE A 99 35.52 11.70 9.87
C PHE A 99 36.95 11.37 9.45
N HIS A 100 37.32 10.10 9.59
CA HIS A 100 38.51 9.60 8.96
C HIS A 100 38.10 9.29 7.53
N ASP A 101 38.73 9.97 6.57
CA ASP A 101 38.58 9.65 5.16
C ASP A 101 38.86 8.16 4.98
N VAL A 102 37.82 7.41 4.61
CA VAL A 102 37.97 5.99 4.28
C VAL A 102 38.63 5.95 2.92
N ASP A 103 39.92 5.66 2.89
CA ASP A 103 40.67 5.40 1.66
C ASP A 103 40.05 4.17 0.97
N VAL A 104 39.13 4.42 0.03
CA VAL A 104 38.46 3.39 -0.75
C VAL A 104 39.51 2.82 -1.69
N LYS A 105 40.14 1.73 -1.28
CA LYS A 105 40.95 0.95 -2.22
C LYS A 105 40.06 0.47 -3.35
N ASP A 106 40.53 0.64 -4.59
CA ASP A 106 39.90 0.19 -5.84
C ASP A 106 39.85 -1.35 -5.96
N GLU A 107 39.35 -2.03 -4.92
CA GLU A 107 39.08 -3.47 -5.01
C GLU A 107 37.74 -3.68 -5.73
N PRO A 108 37.71 -4.47 -6.81
CA PRO A 108 36.47 -4.72 -7.53
C PRO A 108 35.48 -5.46 -6.62
N LEU A 109 34.29 -4.85 -6.46
CA LEU A 109 33.20 -5.38 -5.67
C LEU A 109 32.89 -6.83 -6.10
N LYS A 110 33.10 -7.81 -5.20
CA LYS A 110 32.84 -9.22 -5.50
C LYS A 110 31.35 -9.38 -5.80
N LYS A 111 31.03 -9.65 -7.08
CA LYS A 111 29.67 -9.97 -7.51
C LYS A 111 29.32 -11.36 -6.99
N GLU A 112 28.48 -11.44 -5.98
CA GLU A 112 27.86 -12.70 -5.57
C GLU A 112 27.05 -13.25 -6.75
N LYS A 113 27.46 -14.40 -7.27
CA LYS A 113 26.69 -15.12 -8.30
C LYS A 113 25.46 -15.70 -7.62
N LYS A 114 24.27 -15.17 -7.94
CA LYS A 114 23.00 -15.80 -7.56
C LYS A 114 22.94 -17.19 -8.20
N ALA A 115 22.77 -18.23 -7.40
CA ALA A 115 22.47 -19.56 -7.90
C ALA A 115 21.07 -19.53 -8.54
N ILE A 116 21.00 -19.88 -9.81
CA ILE A 116 19.74 -20.13 -10.52
C ILE A 116 19.49 -21.62 -10.35
N GLU A 117 18.65 -22.00 -9.38
CA GLU A 117 18.06 -23.34 -9.35
C GLU A 117 16.79 -23.31 -10.21
N GLU A 118 16.93 -23.68 -11.49
CA GLU A 118 15.81 -24.14 -12.30
C GLU A 118 15.46 -25.56 -11.86
N VAL A 119 14.57 -25.68 -10.87
CA VAL A 119 13.90 -26.96 -10.58
C VAL A 119 12.64 -27.00 -11.43
N ASP A 120 12.70 -27.76 -12.51
CA ASP A 120 11.59 -28.10 -13.40
C ASP A 120 10.43 -28.71 -12.60
N SER A 121 9.34 -27.97 -12.45
CA SER A 121 8.21 -28.30 -11.58
C SER A 121 7.18 -29.25 -12.20
N TYR A 122 7.41 -29.76 -13.42
CA TYR A 122 6.46 -30.61 -14.15
C TYR A 122 6.64 -32.13 -13.94
N LYS A 123 7.21 -32.56 -12.81
CA LYS A 123 7.47 -34.00 -12.54
C LYS A 123 6.70 -34.64 -11.39
N TYR A 124 5.65 -34.00 -10.87
CA TYR A 124 4.74 -34.63 -9.90
C TYR A 124 3.28 -34.29 -10.16
#